data_AF-A0A968QNQ3-F1
#
_entry.id   AF-A0A968QNQ3-F1
#
_cell.length_a   1.000
_cell.length_b   1.000
_cell.length_c   1.000
_cell.angle_alpha   90.00
_cell.angle_beta   90.00
_cell.angle_gamma   90.00
#
_symmetry.space_group_name_H-M   'P 1'
#
loop_
_entity.id
_entity.type
_entity.pdbx_description
1 polymer ?
#
loop_
_entity_poly.entity_id
_entity_poly.type
_entity_poly.pdbx_seq_one_letter_code
_entity_poly.pdbx_strand_id
1 'polypeptide(L)'
;MRKPGAFTNYHYREHLFPSVLFRRAYDKLIKTHPVNGTKQYLQILHLAAVNSESEVEAAITVLMEDKIIPTTNKIKDLLYIKSQEKVEVHVDQPMVNQYDSLLELIA
;
A
#
# COMPACT_ATOMS: atom_id res chain seq x y z
N MET A 1 -20.12 14.52 -0.20
CA MET A 1 -20.87 14.37 -1.46
C MET A 1 -21.49 12.98 -1.54
N ARG A 2 -22.82 12.89 -1.67
CA ARG A 2 -23.59 11.63 -1.71
C ARG A 2 -24.17 11.46 -3.12
N LYS A 3 -23.63 10.52 -3.89
CA LYS A 3 -24.36 9.86 -4.99
C LYS A 3 -24.34 8.35 -4.71
N PRO A 4 -25.36 7.79 -4.03
CA PRO A 4 -25.41 6.39 -3.61
C PRO A 4 -25.82 5.46 -4.77
N GLY A 5 -25.16 5.57 -5.92
CA GLY A 5 -25.54 4.82 -7.12
C GLY A 5 -24.50 4.73 -8.24
N ALA A 6 -23.33 5.37 -8.10
CA ALA A 6 -22.32 5.37 -9.17
C ALA A 6 -21.36 4.16 -9.12
N PHE A 7 -21.44 3.31 -8.10
CA PHE A 7 -20.50 2.21 -7.89
C PHE A 7 -21.03 0.83 -8.29
N THR A 8 -22.30 0.74 -8.72
CA THR A 8 -22.93 -0.55 -9.09
C THR A 8 -22.42 -1.12 -10.41
N ASN A 9 -21.78 -0.31 -11.27
CA ASN A 9 -21.30 -0.71 -12.59
C ASN A 9 -19.78 -0.46 -12.80
N TYR A 10 -18.93 -0.78 -11.82
CA TYR A 10 -17.50 -0.97 -12.14
C TYR A 10 -17.36 -2.24 -13.01
N HIS A 11 -17.55 -2.04 -14.31
CA HIS A 11 -17.68 -3.07 -15.35
C HIS A 11 -16.33 -3.71 -15.73
N TYR A 12 -15.21 -3.09 -15.35
CA TYR A 12 -13.86 -3.61 -15.61
C TYR A 12 -13.26 -4.21 -14.34
N ARG A 13 -13.73 -5.40 -13.96
CA ARG A 13 -13.27 -6.11 -12.77
C ARG A 13 -11.89 -6.76 -12.95
N GLU A 14 -11.56 -7.24 -14.14
CA GLU A 14 -10.33 -8.04 -14.33
C GLU A 14 -9.04 -7.19 -14.38
N HIS A 15 -9.10 -5.95 -14.87
CA HIS A 15 -7.96 -5.01 -14.83
C HIS A 15 -7.89 -4.18 -13.53
N LEU A 16 -8.80 -4.41 -12.58
CA LEU A 16 -8.87 -3.67 -11.31
C LEU A 16 -7.96 -4.26 -10.22
N PHE A 17 -7.35 -5.41 -10.51
CA PHE A 17 -6.50 -6.15 -9.59
C PHE A 17 -5.06 -6.04 -10.07
N PRO A 18 -4.20 -5.28 -9.37
CA PRO A 18 -2.79 -5.19 -9.71
C PRO A 18 -2.08 -6.56 -9.61
N SER A 19 -2.54 -7.41 -8.68
CA SER A 19 -2.01 -8.75 -8.43
C SER A 19 -3.11 -9.74 -8.00
N VAL A 20 -2.82 -11.04 -8.08
CA VAL A 20 -3.71 -12.13 -7.65
C VAL A 20 -4.06 -12.04 -6.16
N LEU A 21 -3.17 -11.46 -5.35
CA LEU A 21 -3.41 -11.26 -3.92
C LEU A 21 -4.54 -10.25 -3.67
N PHE A 22 -4.61 -9.16 -4.44
CA PHE A 22 -5.71 -8.20 -4.38
C PHE A 22 -7.05 -8.83 -4.76
N ARG A 23 -7.06 -9.72 -5.76
CA ARG A 23 -8.26 -10.48 -6.15
C ARG A 23 -8.75 -11.37 -5.01
N ARG A 24 -7.85 -12.12 -4.36
CA ARG A 24 -8.20 -12.99 -3.22
C ARG A 24 -8.71 -12.18 -2.02
N ALA A 25 -8.09 -11.03 -1.74
CA ALA A 25 -8.54 -10.12 -0.70
C ALA A 25 -9.96 -9.60 -1.00
N TYR A 26 -10.22 -9.16 -2.23
CA TYR A 26 -11.55 -8.73 -2.67
C TYR A 26 -12.60 -9.83 -2.52
N ASP A 27 -12.31 -11.05 -2.97
CA ASP A 27 -13.24 -12.18 -2.86
C ASP A 27 -13.59 -12.47 -1.40
N LYS A 28 -12.61 -12.44 -0.50
CA LYS A 28 -12.82 -12.62 0.94
C LYS A 28 -13.67 -11.49 1.54
N LEU A 29 -13.44 -10.28 1.06
CA LEU A 29 -14.04 -9.07 1.59
C LEU A 29 -15.50 -8.88 1.11
N ILE A 30 -15.82 -9.26 -0.13
CA ILE A 30 -17.19 -9.35 -0.64
C ILE A 30 -17.98 -10.47 0.06
N LYS A 31 -17.35 -11.64 0.29
CA LYS A 31 -17.98 -12.75 1.02
C LYS A 31 -18.38 -12.38 2.44
N THR A 32 -17.62 -11.51 3.08
CA THR A 32 -17.84 -11.12 4.49
C THR A 32 -18.74 -9.90 4.61
N HIS A 33 -18.62 -8.95 3.68
CA HIS A 33 -19.37 -7.70 3.70
C HIS A 33 -19.94 -7.40 2.29
N PRO A 34 -21.05 -8.02 1.87
CA PRO A 34 -21.56 -7.85 0.50
C PRO A 34 -22.00 -6.41 0.20
N VAL A 35 -22.49 -5.67 1.21
CA VAL A 35 -22.97 -4.29 1.04
C VAL A 35 -21.84 -3.26 1.02
N ASN A 36 -20.81 -3.46 1.86
CA ASN A 36 -19.72 -2.50 2.06
C ASN A 36 -18.37 -2.95 1.46
N GLY A 37 -18.30 -4.18 0.95
CA GLY A 37 -17.06 -4.81 0.55
C GLY A 37 -16.44 -4.11 -0.66
N THR A 38 -17.25 -3.76 -1.66
CA THR A 38 -16.80 -2.98 -2.81
C THR A 38 -16.21 -1.63 -2.39
N LYS A 39 -16.83 -0.95 -1.42
CA LYS A 39 -16.34 0.35 -0.93
C LYS A 39 -15.01 0.20 -0.19
N GLN A 40 -14.88 -0.80 0.68
CA GLN A 40 -13.64 -1.06 1.41
C GLN A 40 -12.50 -1.44 0.44
N TYR A 41 -12.78 -2.27 -0.57
CA TYR A 41 -11.77 -2.61 -1.58
C TYR A 41 -11.28 -1.38 -2.36
N LEU A 42 -12.18 -0.47 -2.74
CA LEU A 42 -11.77 0.79 -3.38
C LEU A 42 -10.89 1.65 -2.45
N GLN A 43 -11.14 1.63 -1.13
CA GLN A 43 -10.27 2.30 -0.18
C GLN A 43 -8.89 1.63 -0.09
N ILE A 44 -8.82 0.30 -0.21
CA ILE A 44 -7.54 -0.43 -0.25
C ILE A 44 -6.75 -0.08 -1.50
N LEU A 45 -7.40 -0.01 -2.66
CA LEU A 45 -6.77 0.46 -3.90
C LEU A 45 -6.26 1.90 -3.78
N HIS A 46 -7.05 2.78 -3.17
CA HIS A 46 -6.61 4.15 -2.91
C HIS A 46 -5.39 4.18 -1.97
N LEU A 47 -5.34 3.33 -0.95
CA LEU A 47 -4.17 3.22 -0.06
C LEU A 47 -2.93 2.72 -0.81
N ALA A 48 -3.09 1.76 -1.72
CA ALA A 48 -2.00 1.29 -2.56
C ALA A 48 -1.44 2.41 -3.47
N ALA A 49 -2.32 3.26 -4.00
CA ALA A 49 -1.92 4.41 -4.81
C ALA A 49 -1.23 5.52 -4.01
N VAL A 50 -1.57 5.71 -2.73
CA VAL A 50 -0.98 6.77 -1.88
C VAL A 50 0.32 6.33 -1.21
N ASN A 51 0.38 5.10 -0.70
CA ASN A 51 1.55 4.61 0.02
C ASN A 51 2.49 3.86 -0.93
N SER A 52 2.10 2.63 -1.29
CA SER A 52 2.77 1.77 -2.26
C SER A 52 1.96 0.49 -2.43
N GLU A 53 1.90 -0.03 -3.66
CA GLU A 53 1.22 -1.30 -3.96
C GLU A 53 1.85 -2.46 -3.19
N SER A 54 3.19 -2.57 -3.19
CA SER A 54 3.91 -3.68 -2.55
C SER A 54 3.75 -3.69 -1.02
N GLU A 55 3.60 -2.53 -0.38
CA GLU A 55 3.37 -2.46 1.07
C GLU A 55 1.97 -2.95 1.45
N VAL A 56 0.97 -2.56 0.65
CA VAL A 56 -0.41 -3.04 0.80
C VAL A 56 -0.51 -4.54 0.49
N GLU A 57 0.19 -5.02 -0.54
CA GLU A 57 0.24 -6.44 -0.88
C GLU A 57 0.85 -7.29 0.23
N ALA A 58 1.94 -6.82 0.85
CA ALA A 58 2.54 -7.48 2.00
C ALA A 58 1.55 -7.53 3.19
N ALA A 59 0.86 -6.43 3.49
CA ALA A 59 -0.15 -6.40 4.55
C ALA A 59 -1.32 -7.36 4.27
N ILE A 60 -1.78 -7.43 3.01
CA ILE A 60 -2.81 -8.40 2.60
C ILE A 60 -2.33 -9.83 2.81
N THR A 61 -1.08 -10.13 2.45
CA THR A 61 -0.48 -11.46 2.58
C THR A 61 -0.47 -11.91 4.04
N VAL A 62 0.05 -11.07 4.94
CA VAL A 62 0.09 -11.34 6.39
C VAL A 62 -1.32 -11.60 6.94
N LEU A 63 -2.30 -10.74 6.61
CA LEU A 63 -3.67 -10.93 7.09
C LEU A 63 -4.29 -12.23 6.56
N MET A 64 -3.97 -12.61 5.32
CA MET A 64 -4.48 -13.84 4.72
C MET A 64 -3.84 -15.09 5.33
N GLU A 65 -2.55 -15.05 5.68
CA GLU A 65 -1.85 -16.10 6.42
C GLU A 65 -2.48 -16.32 7.81
N ASP A 66 -2.79 -15.22 8.51
CA ASP A 66 -3.47 -15.25 9.81
C ASP A 66 -4.96 -15.62 9.72
N LYS A 67 -5.48 -15.88 8.50
CA LYS A 67 -6.91 -16.11 8.19
C LYS A 67 -7.81 -14.94 8.62
N ILE A 68 -7.24 -13.75 8.76
CA ILE A 68 -7.92 -12.52 9.10
C ILE A 68 -8.46 -11.86 7.82
N ILE A 69 -9.62 -11.20 7.94
CA ILE A 69 -10.22 -10.48 6.82
C ILE A 69 -9.41 -9.20 6.56
N PRO A 70 -8.91 -8.96 5.32
CA PRO A 70 -8.11 -7.80 4.98
C PRO A 70 -8.96 -6.54 4.82
N THR A 71 -9.50 -6.03 5.94
CA THR A 71 -10.28 -4.79 5.99
C THR A 71 -9.37 -3.57 5.86
N THR A 72 -9.87 -2.47 5.29
CA THR A 72 -9.15 -1.19 5.15
C THR A 72 -8.45 -0.74 6.43
N ASN A 73 -9.12 -0.86 7.59
CA ASN A 73 -8.56 -0.45 8.87
C ASN A 73 -7.35 -1.32 9.26
N LYS A 74 -7.46 -2.65 9.11
CA LYS A 74 -6.36 -3.56 9.46
C LYS A 74 -5.14 -3.36 8.57
N ILE A 75 -5.35 -3.10 7.29
CA ILE A 75 -4.27 -2.77 6.36
C ILE A 75 -3.61 -1.46 6.78
N LYS A 76 -4.38 -0.43 7.16
CA LYS A 76 -3.82 0.82 7.69
C LYS A 76 -3.01 0.61 8.96
N ASP A 77 -3.51 -0.21 9.89
CA ASP A 77 -2.81 -0.49 11.15
C ASP A 77 -1.46 -1.16 10.87
N LEU A 78 -1.42 -2.15 9.97
CA LEU A 78 -0.17 -2.80 9.55
C LEU A 78 0.79 -1.87 8.80
N LEU A 79 0.27 -1.01 7.93
CA LEU A 79 1.07 0.00 7.24
C LEU A 79 1.65 1.03 8.22
N TYR A 80 0.89 1.43 9.23
CA TYR A 80 1.36 2.34 10.26
C TYR A 80 2.51 1.71 11.08
N ILE A 81 2.36 0.44 11.48
CA ILE A 81 3.41 -0.31 12.18
C ILE A 81 4.67 -0.44 11.32
N LYS A 82 4.54 -0.84 10.04
CA LYS A 82 5.68 -0.92 9.11
C LYS A 82 6.34 0.43 8.86
N SER A 83 5.57 1.51 8.79
CA SER A 83 6.11 2.86 8.65
C SER A 83 6.90 3.29 9.88
N GLN A 84 6.55 2.79 11.08
CA GLN A 84 7.32 3.04 12.31
C GLN A 84 8.59 2.19 12.36
N GLU A 85 8.56 0.93 11.92
CA GLU A 85 9.77 0.09 11.82
C GLU A 85 10.78 0.63 10.79
N LYS A 86 10.33 1.37 9.76
CA LYS A 86 11.20 2.02 8.77
C LYS A 86 11.87 3.31 9.27
N VAL A 87 11.61 3.75 10.50
CA VAL A 87 12.32 4.90 11.09
C VAL A 87 13.64 4.43 11.70
N GLU A 88 14.61 4.16 10.83
CA GLU A 88 16.03 4.23 11.20
C GLU A 88 16.87 4.45 9.93
N VAL A 89 16.93 5.70 9.46
CA VAL A 89 18.10 6.16 8.69
C VAL A 89 18.38 7.63 9.04
N HIS A 90 19.29 7.84 9.98
CA HIS A 90 20.11 9.05 9.98
C HIS A 90 20.98 8.99 8.73
N VAL A 91 20.55 9.64 7.66
CA VAL A 91 21.47 9.94 6.54
C VAL A 91 22.27 11.15 6.99
N ASP A 92 23.46 10.91 7.56
CA ASP A 92 24.45 11.97 7.62
C ASP A 92 24.71 12.42 6.18
N GLN A 93 24.33 13.66 5.87
CA GLN A 93 24.60 14.27 4.57
C GLN A 93 26.11 14.16 4.31
N PRO A 94 26.55 13.48 3.24
CA PRO A 94 27.96 13.50 2.90
C PRO A 94 28.31 14.95 2.52
N MET A 95 29.19 15.57 3.31
CA MET A 95 29.78 16.87 3.02
C MET A 95 30.59 16.75 1.73
N VAL A 96 30.12 17.38 0.65
CA VAL A 96 30.68 17.33 -0.73
C VAL A 96 32.04 18.06 -0.83
N ASN A 97 32.56 18.58 0.27
CA ASN A 97 33.69 19.50 0.31
C ASN A 97 35.07 18.80 0.32
N GLN A 98 35.11 17.46 0.22
CA GLN A 98 36.36 16.69 0.27
C GLN A 98 36.99 16.42 -1.10
N TYR A 99 36.30 16.71 -2.21
CA TYR A 99 36.84 16.47 -3.55
C TYR A 99 37.79 17.56 -4.05
N ASP A 100 37.70 18.78 -3.51
CA ASP A 100 38.51 19.92 -3.97
C ASP A 100 40.00 19.79 -3.58
N SER A 101 40.34 18.98 -2.58
CA SER A 101 41.73 18.82 -2.13
C SER A 101 42.55 17.83 -2.97
N LEU A 102 41.95 17.14 -3.94
CA LEU A 102 42.64 16.15 -4.78
C LEU A 102 43.15 16.72 -6.11
N LEU A 103 42.89 17.99 -6.41
CA LEU A 103 43.23 18.62 -7.69
C LEU A 103 44.43 19.59 -7.65
N GLU A 104 45.06 19.85 -6.50
CA GLU A 104 46.15 20.83 -6.40
C GLU A 104 47.57 20.27 -6.21
N LEU A 105 47.79 18.94 -6.26
CA LEU A 105 49.15 18.37 -6.09
C LEU A 105 49.84 17.92 -7.39
N ILE A 106 49.45 18.46 -8.56
CA ILE A 106 50.23 18.30 -9.79
C ILE A 106 50.11 19.58 -10.65
N ALA A 107 50.93 20.59 -10.34
CA ALA A 107 51.58 21.52 -11.30
C ALA A 107 52.43 22.55 -10.55
#